data_AF-A0A5F0JA89-F1
#
_entry.id   AF-A0A5F0JA89-F1
#
_cell.length_a   1.000
_cell.length_b   1.000
_cell.length_c   1.000
_cell.angle_alpha   90.00
_cell.angle_beta   90.00
_cell.angle_gamma   90.00
#
_symmetry.space_group_name_H-M   'P 1'
#
loop_
_entity.id
_entity.type
_entity.pdbx_description
1 polymer ?
#
loop_
_entity_poly.entity_id
_entity_poly.type
_entity_poly.pdbx_seq_one_letter_code
_entity_poly.pdbx_strand_id
1 'polypeptide(L)'
;MSQAATSVEVGEIAINKTRIALKRLTLPLLADVYVEDTQFALGMDDDRALLKHFIDKQDTFIVLFDQPRFAYLDGSLYQDDTLVNGGTQFLGYLFENAELATVTGEKGNFTAAHRTFDPDSTFGAVLSTIAPEDDVMVCDDLGDEWADFIGFRTDPASPRVTFYHAKHGDLTLGAGAFHVSVSQAIKNLGNLALPASAMASKFALWNRLYNNNGVRTGIRRTCRGTPAESRHAVSFCRGAPHTFKRVAIVTSSLSKAAVEQTFKDIEAGHTASPYFVQLYWLLSSFFAACTEVGAFGCVICQE
;
A
#
# COMPACT_ATOMS: atom_id res chain seq x y z
N MET A 1 -17.86 -38.98 6.99
CA MET A 1 -16.92 -39.49 5.98
C MET A 1 -16.19 -38.30 5.40
N SER A 2 -14.95 -38.06 5.82
CA SER A 2 -14.12 -36.98 5.27
C SER A 2 -13.65 -37.39 3.87
N GLN A 3 -13.88 -36.52 2.88
CA GLN A 3 -13.23 -36.67 1.58
C GLN A 3 -11.72 -36.49 1.81
N ALA A 4 -10.95 -37.51 1.45
CA ALA A 4 -9.50 -37.41 1.36
C ALA A 4 -9.17 -36.36 0.30
N ALA A 5 -8.60 -35.22 0.71
CA ALA A 5 -8.01 -34.28 -0.21
C ALA A 5 -6.86 -34.99 -0.93
N THR A 6 -7.03 -35.27 -2.22
CA THR A 6 -5.94 -35.73 -3.08
C THR A 6 -4.85 -34.66 -3.07
N SER A 7 -3.70 -34.98 -2.47
CA SER A 7 -2.51 -34.13 -2.48
C SER A 7 -1.95 -34.08 -3.90
N VAL A 8 -2.49 -33.17 -4.73
CA VAL A 8 -1.88 -32.85 -6.02
C VAL A 8 -0.55 -32.15 -5.71
N GLU A 9 0.56 -32.74 -6.14
CA GLU A 9 1.85 -32.08 -6.08
C GLU A 9 1.81 -30.86 -7.00
N VAL A 10 1.85 -29.67 -6.41
CA VAL A 10 1.83 -28.38 -7.13
C VAL A 10 3.23 -27.81 -7.34
N GLY A 11 4.23 -28.35 -6.65
CA GLY A 11 5.63 -28.05 -6.91
C GLY A 11 6.62 -28.43 -5.83
N GLU A 12 7.89 -28.10 -6.08
CA GLU A 12 9.04 -28.37 -5.20
C GLU A 12 9.71 -27.06 -4.75
N ILE A 13 9.94 -26.93 -3.45
CA ILE A 13 10.75 -25.87 -2.82
C ILE A 13 12.08 -26.48 -2.38
N ALA A 14 13.21 -25.83 -2.71
CA ALA A 14 14.53 -26.23 -2.24
C ALA A 14 15.00 -25.27 -1.15
N ILE A 15 15.31 -25.80 0.03
CA ILE A 15 15.89 -25.04 1.14
C ILE A 15 17.40 -25.25 1.12
N ASN A 16 18.14 -24.22 0.71
CA ASN A 16 19.59 -24.18 0.80
C ASN A 16 20.02 -23.51 2.10
N LYS A 17 21.32 -23.55 2.41
CA LYS A 17 21.87 -22.96 3.66
C LYS A 17 21.49 -21.48 3.86
N THR A 18 21.32 -20.73 2.79
CA THR A 18 21.12 -19.27 2.82
C THR A 18 19.92 -18.79 2.04
N ARG A 19 19.20 -19.68 1.32
CA ARG A 19 18.16 -19.28 0.38
C ARG A 19 17.10 -20.36 0.19
N ILE A 20 15.84 -19.95 0.10
CA ILE A 20 14.75 -20.78 -0.37
C ILE A 20 14.58 -20.55 -1.88
N ALA A 21 14.48 -21.61 -2.68
CA ALA A 21 14.30 -21.51 -4.13
C ALA A 21 13.01 -22.20 -4.58
N LEU A 22 12.26 -21.55 -5.47
CA LEU A 22 11.01 -22.00 -6.07
C LEU A 22 11.29 -22.90 -7.29
N LYS A 23 11.93 -24.05 -7.08
CA LYS A 23 12.46 -24.89 -8.17
C LYS A 23 11.41 -25.38 -9.16
N ARG A 24 10.30 -25.96 -8.68
CA ARG A 24 9.29 -26.57 -9.56
C ARG A 24 7.87 -26.16 -9.19
N LEU A 25 7.64 -24.90 -8.87
CA LEU A 25 6.27 -24.42 -8.64
C LEU A 25 5.50 -24.29 -9.96
N THR A 26 4.36 -24.96 -10.03
CA THR A 26 3.44 -24.85 -11.16
C THR A 26 2.68 -23.54 -11.01
N LEU A 27 3.00 -22.57 -11.86
CA LEU A 27 2.37 -21.25 -11.89
C LEU A 27 1.75 -21.04 -13.29
N PRO A 28 0.61 -21.66 -13.61
CA PRO A 28 0.03 -21.63 -14.96
C PRO A 28 -0.25 -20.21 -15.45
N LEU A 29 -0.64 -19.32 -14.54
CA LEU A 29 -0.90 -17.90 -14.82
C LEU A 29 0.35 -17.14 -15.30
N LEU A 30 1.56 -17.68 -15.06
CA LEU A 30 2.83 -17.05 -15.40
C LEU A 30 3.57 -17.79 -16.52
N ALA A 31 2.96 -18.82 -17.13
CA ALA A 31 3.65 -19.73 -18.06
C ALA A 31 4.24 -19.01 -19.28
N ASP A 32 3.52 -18.01 -19.79
CA ASP A 32 3.89 -17.22 -20.98
C ASP A 32 4.04 -15.72 -20.65
N VAL A 33 4.38 -15.40 -19.40
CA VAL A 33 4.63 -14.02 -18.97
C VAL A 33 6.12 -13.79 -18.87
N TYR A 34 6.60 -12.72 -19.50
CA TYR A 34 8.02 -12.37 -19.59
C TYR A 34 8.29 -11.02 -18.96
N VAL A 35 9.52 -10.85 -18.47
CA VAL A 35 10.09 -9.59 -18.01
C VAL A 35 11.06 -9.13 -19.08
N GLU A 36 10.85 -7.91 -19.57
CA GLU A 36 11.65 -7.27 -20.63
C GLU A 36 12.27 -5.97 -20.11
N ASP A 37 13.45 -5.63 -20.61
CA ASP A 37 14.09 -4.35 -20.35
C ASP A 37 13.37 -3.21 -21.09
N THR A 38 13.07 -2.13 -20.37
CA THR A 38 12.34 -0.97 -20.89
C THR A 38 13.14 -0.14 -21.89
N GLN A 39 14.45 -0.40 -22.05
CA GLN A 39 15.26 0.21 -23.11
C GLN A 39 14.88 -0.30 -24.51
N PHE A 40 14.27 -1.48 -24.61
CA PHE A 40 13.79 -2.06 -25.88
C PHE A 40 12.30 -1.80 -26.07
N ALA A 41 11.85 -1.84 -27.32
CA ALA A 41 10.41 -1.85 -27.60
C ALA A 41 9.80 -3.18 -27.11
N LEU A 42 8.55 -3.13 -26.66
CA LEU A 42 7.85 -4.32 -26.18
C LEU A 42 7.87 -5.46 -27.21
N GLY A 43 8.31 -6.64 -26.78
CA GLY A 43 8.49 -7.83 -27.58
C GLY A 43 9.83 -7.94 -28.30
N MET A 44 10.73 -6.96 -28.14
CA MET A 44 12.02 -6.87 -28.85
C MET A 44 13.24 -7.11 -27.95
N ASP A 45 13.03 -7.47 -26.69
CA ASP A 45 14.10 -7.90 -25.80
C ASP A 45 14.42 -9.39 -26.06
N ASP A 46 15.51 -9.65 -26.78
CA ASP A 46 15.99 -11.01 -27.08
C ASP A 46 16.45 -11.76 -25.81
N ASP A 47 16.81 -11.05 -24.74
CA ASP A 47 17.28 -11.59 -23.46
C ASP A 47 16.17 -11.67 -22.39
N ARG A 48 14.90 -11.51 -22.79
CA ARG A 48 13.75 -11.55 -21.87
C ARG A 48 13.71 -12.80 -21.02
N ALA A 49 13.40 -12.63 -19.74
CA ALA A 49 13.29 -13.72 -18.78
C ALA A 49 11.83 -14.09 -18.50
N LEU A 50 11.52 -15.37 -18.27
CA LEU A 50 10.21 -15.76 -17.75
C LEU A 50 9.97 -15.11 -16.38
N LEU A 51 8.78 -14.57 -16.13
CA LEU A 51 8.42 -13.92 -14.87
C LEU A 51 8.61 -14.86 -13.67
N LYS A 52 8.29 -16.15 -13.82
CA LYS A 52 8.56 -17.14 -12.76
C LYS A 52 10.04 -17.22 -12.37
N HIS A 53 10.94 -17.11 -13.35
CA HIS A 53 12.38 -17.16 -13.12
C HIS A 53 12.89 -15.87 -12.50
N PHE A 54 12.34 -14.73 -12.94
CA PHE A 54 12.60 -13.44 -12.32
C PHE A 54 12.18 -13.43 -10.85
N ILE A 55 10.96 -13.90 -10.53
CA ILE A 55 10.46 -13.97 -9.15
C ILE A 55 11.37 -14.82 -8.26
N ASP A 56 11.78 -16.00 -8.74
CA ASP A 56 12.73 -16.83 -8.00
C ASP A 56 14.07 -16.12 -7.85
N LYS A 57 14.69 -15.66 -8.95
CA LYS A 57 16.03 -15.05 -8.94
C LYS A 57 16.14 -13.80 -8.07
N GLN A 58 15.07 -13.01 -7.99
CA GLN A 58 15.01 -11.75 -7.24
C GLN A 58 14.38 -11.92 -5.85
N ASP A 59 14.07 -13.15 -5.43
CA ASP A 59 13.44 -13.47 -4.15
C ASP A 59 12.17 -12.65 -3.84
N THR A 60 11.37 -12.34 -4.89
CA THR A 60 10.15 -11.52 -4.78
C THR A 60 8.94 -12.37 -4.35
N PHE A 61 9.10 -13.14 -3.28
CA PHE A 61 8.07 -13.99 -2.69
C PHE A 61 8.23 -14.05 -1.16
N ILE A 62 7.16 -14.43 -0.48
CA ILE A 62 7.14 -14.60 0.97
C ILE A 62 6.88 -16.08 1.28
N VAL A 63 7.69 -16.69 2.14
CA VAL A 63 7.43 -18.03 2.70
C VAL A 63 7.12 -17.88 4.17
N LEU A 64 5.96 -18.41 4.57
CA LEU A 64 5.51 -18.42 5.95
C LEU A 64 5.66 -19.83 6.52
N PHE A 65 5.95 -19.90 7.81
CA PHE A 65 6.18 -21.15 8.53
C PHE A 65 5.05 -21.42 9.51
N ASP A 66 4.87 -22.68 9.89
CA ASP A 66 3.93 -23.08 10.95
C ASP A 66 4.25 -22.42 12.30
N GLN A 67 5.50 -21.99 12.47
CA GLN A 67 5.92 -21.12 13.56
C GLN A 67 5.82 -19.66 13.10
N PRO A 68 4.77 -18.91 13.50
CA PRO A 68 4.43 -17.65 12.85
C PRO A 68 5.40 -16.50 13.16
N ARG A 69 6.29 -16.70 14.15
CA ARG A 69 7.42 -15.80 14.44
C ARG A 69 8.48 -15.77 13.33
N PHE A 70 8.46 -16.74 12.41
CA PHE A 70 9.40 -16.80 11.31
C PHE A 70 8.73 -16.47 9.98
N ALA A 71 9.41 -15.70 9.14
CA ALA A 71 9.06 -15.53 7.74
C ALA A 71 10.32 -15.39 6.89
N TYR A 72 10.26 -15.88 5.65
CA TYR A 72 11.26 -15.63 4.64
C TYR A 72 10.73 -14.58 3.68
N LEU A 73 11.39 -13.44 3.59
CA LEU A 73 11.05 -12.33 2.70
C LEU A 73 12.33 -11.69 2.17
N ASP A 74 12.32 -11.25 0.91
CA ASP A 74 13.45 -10.58 0.25
C ASP A 74 14.79 -11.30 0.45
N GLY A 75 14.79 -12.61 0.21
CA GLY A 75 15.98 -13.44 0.30
C GLY A 75 16.44 -13.81 1.72
N SER A 76 15.80 -13.27 2.76
CA SER A 76 16.26 -13.37 4.16
C SER A 76 15.22 -14.02 5.09
N LEU A 77 15.71 -14.78 6.09
CA LEU A 77 14.87 -15.34 7.16
C LEU A 77 14.81 -14.35 8.32
N TYR A 78 13.61 -13.89 8.65
CA TYR A 78 13.34 -13.00 9.77
C TYR A 78 12.72 -13.78 10.92
N GLN A 79 13.10 -13.37 12.12
CA GLN A 79 12.43 -13.76 13.36
C GLN A 79 11.87 -12.50 14.01
N ASP A 80 10.58 -12.52 14.32
CA ASP A 80 9.91 -11.45 15.03
C ASP A 80 9.09 -12.01 16.19
N ASP A 81 9.57 -11.74 17.40
CA ASP A 81 8.90 -12.17 18.62
C ASP A 81 7.77 -11.19 19.02
N THR A 82 7.59 -10.05 18.34
CA THR A 82 6.50 -9.11 18.68
C THR A 82 5.11 -9.67 18.38
N LEU A 83 5.00 -10.59 17.42
CA LEU A 83 3.77 -11.34 17.15
C LEU A 83 3.31 -12.14 18.39
N VAL A 84 4.26 -12.66 19.18
CA VAL A 84 3.97 -13.45 20.39
C VAL A 84 3.96 -12.62 21.67
N ASN A 85 4.42 -11.37 21.62
CA ASN A 85 4.50 -10.45 22.76
C ASN A 85 3.41 -9.35 22.71
N GLY A 86 2.22 -9.67 22.19
CA GLY A 86 1.05 -8.79 22.22
C GLY A 86 0.99 -7.68 21.16
N GLY A 87 1.94 -7.62 20.21
CA GLY A 87 1.83 -6.78 19.01
C GLY A 87 1.84 -5.27 19.23
N THR A 88 2.21 -4.76 20.41
CA THR A 88 2.15 -3.32 20.75
C THR A 88 2.84 -2.41 19.73
N GLN A 89 4.03 -2.79 19.24
CA GLN A 89 4.74 -2.01 18.21
C GLN A 89 3.99 -2.00 16.88
N PHE A 90 3.44 -3.15 16.47
CA PHE A 90 2.65 -3.27 15.25
C PHE A 90 1.38 -2.41 15.31
N LEU A 91 0.67 -2.43 16.44
CA LEU A 91 -0.52 -1.61 16.68
C LEU A 91 -0.20 -0.10 16.65
N GLY A 92 1.06 0.29 16.91
CA GLY A 92 1.53 1.68 16.78
C GLY A 92 1.55 2.22 15.35
N TYR A 93 1.51 1.35 14.34
CA TYR A 93 1.38 1.74 12.93
C TYR A 93 -0.08 1.81 12.45
N LEU A 94 -1.04 1.39 13.28
CA LEU A 94 -2.47 1.44 12.99
C LEU A 94 -3.12 2.66 13.66
N PHE A 95 -3.68 3.54 12.84
CA PHE A 95 -4.39 4.75 13.29
C PHE A 95 -5.88 4.57 13.01
N GLU A 96 -6.69 4.83 14.02
CA GLU A 96 -8.14 4.63 13.94
C GLU A 96 -8.81 5.84 13.29
N ASN A 97 -9.89 5.59 12.55
CA ASN A 97 -10.79 6.62 12.09
C ASN A 97 -12.22 6.07 12.02
N ALA A 98 -13.11 6.60 12.87
CA ALA A 98 -14.51 6.17 12.97
C ALA A 98 -15.29 6.28 11.65
N GLU A 99 -15.00 7.25 10.78
CA GLU A 99 -15.73 7.43 9.51
C GLU A 99 -15.51 6.25 8.56
N LEU A 100 -14.39 5.52 8.69
CA LEU A 100 -14.13 4.34 7.86
C LEU A 100 -15.09 3.17 8.14
N ALA A 101 -15.83 3.19 9.25
CA ALA A 101 -16.86 2.20 9.54
C ALA A 101 -18.17 2.44 8.77
N THR A 102 -18.41 3.67 8.31
CA THR A 102 -19.66 4.06 7.64
C THR A 102 -19.50 4.24 6.13
N VAL A 103 -18.27 4.14 5.60
CA VAL A 103 -18.06 4.27 4.15
C VAL A 103 -18.70 3.12 3.38
N THR A 104 -19.36 3.45 2.27
CA THR A 104 -20.11 2.53 1.41
C THR A 104 -19.38 2.21 0.10
N GLY A 105 -18.27 2.91 -0.16
CA GLY A 105 -17.49 2.74 -1.37
C GLY A 105 -16.13 3.44 -1.33
N GLU A 106 -15.32 3.19 -2.34
CA GLU A 106 -13.97 3.79 -2.42
C GLU A 106 -14.03 5.27 -2.82
N LYS A 107 -14.77 5.57 -3.90
CA LYS A 107 -14.82 6.91 -4.51
C LYS A 107 -16.22 7.51 -4.62
N GLY A 108 -17.25 6.74 -4.24
CA GLY A 108 -18.65 7.10 -4.42
C GLY A 108 -19.12 7.03 -5.88
N ASN A 109 -20.18 7.77 -6.19
CA ASN A 109 -20.75 7.86 -7.53
C ASN A 109 -20.29 9.12 -8.25
N PHE A 110 -20.18 9.05 -9.59
CA PHE A 110 -19.77 10.21 -10.38
C PHE A 110 -20.90 10.77 -11.24
N THR A 111 -21.06 12.08 -11.19
CA THR A 111 -21.91 12.86 -12.10
C THR A 111 -21.20 14.16 -12.45
N ALA A 112 -21.61 14.82 -13.53
CA ALA A 112 -21.06 16.12 -13.90
C ALA A 112 -21.30 17.22 -12.85
N ALA A 113 -22.28 17.04 -11.97
CA ALA A 113 -22.61 17.99 -10.92
C ALA A 113 -21.74 17.85 -9.66
N HIS A 114 -21.08 16.71 -9.45
CA HIS A 114 -20.21 16.49 -8.29
C HIS A 114 -19.04 17.47 -8.30
N ARG A 115 -18.81 18.13 -7.17
CA ARG A 115 -17.71 19.10 -6.95
C ARG A 115 -16.76 18.67 -5.85
N THR A 116 -17.14 17.67 -5.08
CA THR A 116 -16.32 16.95 -4.09
C THR A 116 -16.60 15.45 -4.23
N PHE A 117 -15.71 14.62 -3.68
CA PHE A 117 -15.99 13.19 -3.49
C PHE A 117 -17.08 12.99 -2.45
N ASP A 118 -17.81 11.88 -2.56
CA ASP A 118 -18.92 11.56 -1.65
C ASP A 118 -18.41 11.40 -0.21
N PRO A 119 -19.12 11.97 0.78
CA PRO A 119 -18.66 11.96 2.17
C PRO A 119 -18.61 10.55 2.77
N ASP A 120 -19.45 9.63 2.29
CA ASP A 120 -19.48 8.22 2.68
C ASP A 120 -18.56 7.35 1.79
N SER A 121 -17.57 7.96 1.13
CA SER A 121 -16.52 7.23 0.43
C SER A 121 -15.18 7.32 1.17
N THR A 122 -14.28 6.36 0.97
CA THR A 122 -12.92 6.43 1.52
C THR A 122 -12.19 7.70 1.07
N PHE A 123 -12.41 8.13 -0.19
CA PHE A 123 -11.89 9.40 -0.70
C PHE A 123 -12.46 10.62 0.04
N GLY A 124 -13.75 10.59 0.38
CA GLY A 124 -14.41 11.59 1.21
C GLY A 124 -13.77 11.66 2.60
N ALA A 125 -13.60 10.51 3.26
CA ALA A 125 -12.96 10.39 4.57
C ALA A 125 -11.52 10.93 4.59
N VAL A 126 -10.74 10.67 3.53
CA VAL A 126 -9.39 11.25 3.35
C VAL A 126 -9.42 12.77 3.45
N LEU A 127 -10.34 13.41 2.72
CA LEU A 127 -10.43 14.86 2.63
C LEU A 127 -11.08 15.52 3.86
N SER A 128 -11.91 14.79 4.62
CA SER A 128 -12.65 15.33 5.76
C SER A 128 -11.92 15.11 7.10
N THR A 129 -11.70 13.87 7.52
CA THR A 129 -11.29 13.54 8.90
C THR A 129 -9.89 12.96 9.01
N ILE A 130 -9.34 12.42 7.92
CA ILE A 130 -8.04 11.71 7.94
C ILE A 130 -6.85 12.63 7.65
N ALA A 131 -7.00 13.59 6.74
CA ALA A 131 -5.96 14.56 6.40
C ALA A 131 -6.28 16.00 6.85
N PRO A 132 -6.84 16.26 8.05
CA PRO A 132 -7.26 17.62 8.44
C PRO A 132 -6.08 18.58 8.57
N GLU A 133 -4.88 18.05 8.84
CA GLU A 133 -3.69 18.86 9.11
C GLU A 133 -2.81 19.15 7.88
N ASP A 134 -3.21 18.70 6.70
CA ASP A 134 -2.50 18.95 5.45
C ASP A 134 -3.13 20.17 4.76
N ASP A 135 -2.47 21.33 4.79
CA ASP A 135 -3.00 22.60 4.28
C ASP A 135 -3.33 22.57 2.77
N VAL A 136 -2.61 21.74 2.01
CA VAL A 136 -2.83 21.51 0.58
C VAL A 136 -3.04 20.03 0.32
N MET A 137 -4.10 19.70 -0.42
CA MET A 137 -4.43 18.33 -0.82
C MET A 137 -4.62 18.27 -2.33
N VAL A 138 -3.94 17.33 -2.98
CA VAL A 138 -4.12 17.03 -4.41
C VAL A 138 -4.53 15.56 -4.62
N CYS A 139 -5.44 15.32 -5.54
CA CYS A 139 -5.84 14.00 -6.03
C CYS A 139 -4.96 13.65 -7.24
N ASP A 140 -4.04 12.70 -7.04
CA ASP A 140 -3.12 12.20 -8.06
C ASP A 140 -3.61 10.89 -8.72
N ASP A 141 -4.76 10.38 -8.28
CA ASP A 141 -5.46 9.19 -8.80
C ASP A 141 -5.67 9.21 -10.34
N LEU A 142 -5.67 8.02 -10.94
CA LEU A 142 -5.73 7.65 -12.35
C LEU A 142 -4.46 7.95 -13.17
N GLY A 143 -3.82 6.90 -13.67
CA GLY A 143 -2.76 6.96 -14.69
C GLY A 143 -1.38 6.66 -14.11
N ASP A 144 -0.43 7.59 -14.25
CA ASP A 144 0.94 7.48 -13.73
C ASP A 144 1.05 7.83 -12.22
N GLU A 145 -0.02 7.56 -11.48
CA GLU A 145 -0.24 8.04 -10.12
C GLU A 145 0.83 7.58 -9.14
N TRP A 146 1.22 8.52 -8.27
CA TRP A 146 2.08 8.28 -7.12
C TRP A 146 1.27 7.78 -5.92
N ALA A 147 0.05 8.29 -5.77
CA ALA A 147 -0.89 7.95 -4.72
C ALA A 147 -2.30 8.37 -5.16
N ASP A 148 -3.33 7.98 -4.41
CA ASP A 148 -4.69 8.50 -4.66
C ASP A 148 -4.75 10.00 -4.32
N PHE A 149 -4.19 10.35 -3.16
CA PHE A 149 -3.98 11.72 -2.73
C PHE A 149 -2.56 11.97 -2.25
N ILE A 150 -2.11 13.21 -2.46
CA ILE A 150 -0.89 13.74 -1.85
C ILE A 150 -1.27 14.94 -0.99
N GLY A 151 -0.97 14.85 0.29
CA GLY A 151 -1.17 15.91 1.26
C GLY A 151 0.14 16.59 1.62
N PHE A 152 0.08 17.91 1.78
CA PHE A 152 1.19 18.74 2.20
C PHE A 152 0.80 19.55 3.42
N ARG A 153 1.62 19.44 4.47
CA ARG A 153 1.64 20.41 5.57
C ARG A 153 2.80 21.36 5.34
N THR A 154 2.52 22.65 5.24
CA THR A 154 3.51 23.69 4.94
C THR A 154 3.92 24.50 6.17
N ASP A 155 3.91 23.87 7.33
CA ASP A 155 4.43 24.44 8.58
C ASP A 155 5.97 24.35 8.60
N PRO A 156 6.72 25.46 8.73
CA PRO A 156 8.18 25.43 8.85
C PRO A 156 8.70 24.60 10.02
N ALA A 157 7.94 24.48 11.11
CA ALA A 157 8.33 23.68 12.27
C ALA A 157 8.14 22.17 12.06
N SER A 158 7.14 21.78 11.26
CA SER A 158 6.79 20.39 11.01
C SER A 158 6.29 20.18 9.56
N PRO A 159 7.16 20.39 8.56
CA PRO A 159 6.76 20.18 7.17
C PRO A 159 6.52 18.70 6.92
N ARG A 160 5.47 18.37 6.16
CA ARG A 160 5.13 16.97 5.88
C ARG A 160 4.59 16.77 4.48
N VAL A 161 4.97 15.65 3.87
CA VAL A 161 4.34 15.09 2.67
C VAL A 161 3.72 13.76 3.05
N THR A 162 2.44 13.57 2.75
CA THR A 162 1.75 12.28 2.92
C THR A 162 1.26 11.76 1.58
N PHE A 163 1.61 10.52 1.24
CA PHE A 163 0.96 9.77 0.16
C PHE A 163 -0.15 8.91 0.75
N TYR A 164 -1.38 9.07 0.26
CA TYR A 164 -2.55 8.33 0.73
C TYR A 164 -3.00 7.32 -0.35
N HIS A 165 -3.14 6.06 0.05
CA HIS A 165 -3.63 4.96 -0.79
C HIS A 165 -4.96 4.47 -0.21
N ALA A 166 -6.07 4.91 -0.79
CA ALA A 166 -7.42 4.73 -0.28
C ALA A 166 -8.11 3.51 -0.90
N LYS A 167 -8.61 2.59 -0.07
CA LYS A 167 -9.28 1.37 -0.51
C LYS A 167 -10.51 1.05 0.33
N HIS A 168 -11.59 0.67 -0.34
CA HIS A 168 -12.77 0.12 0.31
C HIS A 168 -12.89 -1.39 0.07
N GLY A 169 -13.44 -2.10 1.06
CA GLY A 169 -13.78 -3.52 0.98
C GLY A 169 -14.32 -4.04 2.31
N ASP A 170 -14.67 -5.33 2.31
CA ASP A 170 -15.18 -6.03 3.48
C ASP A 170 -14.12 -6.15 4.58
N LEU A 171 -14.55 -6.13 5.84
CA LEU A 171 -13.70 -6.38 6.99
C LEU A 171 -13.02 -7.75 6.89
N THR A 172 -11.71 -7.78 7.01
CA THR A 172 -10.92 -9.00 6.93
C THR A 172 -9.59 -8.87 7.67
N LEU A 173 -9.12 -10.00 8.18
CA LEU A 173 -7.76 -10.16 8.71
C LEU A 173 -6.84 -10.89 7.73
N GLY A 174 -7.26 -11.05 6.47
CA GLY A 174 -6.47 -11.69 5.42
C GLY A 174 -5.71 -10.71 4.54
N ALA A 175 -4.46 -11.04 4.22
CA ALA A 175 -3.56 -10.22 3.38
C ALA A 175 -4.10 -9.90 1.97
N GLY A 176 -4.93 -10.79 1.41
CA GLY A 176 -5.47 -10.69 0.05
C GLY A 176 -6.01 -9.31 -0.33
N ALA A 177 -6.81 -8.71 0.56
CA ALA A 177 -7.44 -7.41 0.33
C ALA A 177 -6.45 -6.23 0.32
N PHE A 178 -5.25 -6.40 0.87
CA PHE A 178 -4.28 -5.33 1.10
C PHE A 178 -3.12 -5.32 0.10
N HIS A 179 -2.89 -6.43 -0.63
CA HIS A 179 -1.77 -6.53 -1.58
C HIS A 179 -1.74 -5.39 -2.59
N VAL A 180 -2.90 -5.01 -3.16
CA VAL A 180 -2.96 -3.92 -4.15
C VAL A 180 -2.47 -2.61 -3.54
N SER A 181 -3.01 -2.21 -2.39
CA SER A 181 -2.64 -0.95 -1.73
C SER A 181 -1.18 -0.96 -1.27
N VAL A 182 -0.70 -2.07 -0.70
CA VAL A 182 0.69 -2.22 -0.28
C VAL A 182 1.64 -2.13 -1.48
N SER A 183 1.35 -2.85 -2.57
CA SER A 183 2.17 -2.80 -3.78
C SER A 183 2.19 -1.42 -4.42
N GLN A 184 1.05 -0.72 -4.47
CA GLN A 184 1.00 0.66 -4.98
C GLN A 184 1.80 1.63 -4.11
N ALA A 185 1.73 1.47 -2.78
CA ALA A 185 2.49 2.28 -1.83
C ALA A 185 4.01 2.07 -1.98
N ILE A 186 4.46 0.81 -1.99
CA ILE A 186 5.88 0.46 -2.15
C ILE A 186 6.43 0.96 -3.49
N LYS A 187 5.68 0.77 -4.59
CA LYS A 187 6.07 1.20 -5.95
C LYS A 187 6.46 2.68 -5.99
N ASN A 188 5.79 3.52 -5.20
CA ASN A 188 5.90 4.97 -5.30
C ASN A 188 6.77 5.61 -4.21
N LEU A 189 7.44 4.82 -3.36
CA LEU A 189 8.34 5.32 -2.31
C LEU A 189 9.45 6.24 -2.86
N GLY A 190 10.00 5.92 -4.03
CA GLY A 190 11.01 6.76 -4.70
C GLY A 190 10.53 8.17 -5.07
N ASN A 191 9.21 8.39 -5.14
CA ASN A 191 8.62 9.68 -5.50
C ASN A 191 8.37 10.60 -4.29
N LEU A 192 8.58 10.13 -3.05
CA LEU A 192 8.39 10.93 -1.83
C LEU A 192 9.34 12.15 -1.73
N ALA A 193 10.43 12.16 -2.49
CA ALA A 193 11.33 13.30 -2.60
C ALA A 193 10.83 14.38 -3.59
N LEU A 194 9.68 14.17 -4.24
CA LEU A 194 9.06 15.07 -5.21
C LEU A 194 10.02 15.46 -6.36
N PRO A 195 10.49 14.48 -7.14
CA PRO A 195 11.52 14.69 -8.15
C PRO A 195 11.13 15.79 -9.15
N ALA A 196 12.01 16.78 -9.30
CA ALA A 196 11.74 17.96 -10.12
C ALA A 196 11.38 17.63 -11.57
N SER A 197 12.00 16.58 -12.13
CA SER A 197 11.76 16.08 -13.48
C SER A 197 10.32 15.65 -13.73
N ALA A 198 9.63 15.14 -12.71
CA ALA A 198 8.25 14.69 -12.82
C ALA A 198 7.22 15.80 -12.51
N MET A 199 7.64 16.91 -11.89
CA MET A 199 6.65 17.85 -11.35
C MET A 199 5.84 18.60 -12.40
N ALA A 200 6.40 18.83 -13.59
CA ALA A 200 5.69 19.52 -14.67
C ALA A 200 4.43 18.75 -15.12
N SER A 201 4.54 17.42 -15.31
CA SER A 201 3.40 16.59 -15.68
C SER A 201 2.38 16.50 -14.54
N LYS A 202 2.85 16.34 -13.30
CA LYS A 202 2.01 16.29 -12.10
C LYS A 202 1.20 17.57 -11.91
N PHE A 203 1.81 18.76 -12.01
CA PHE A 203 1.05 20.01 -11.92
C PHE A 203 0.03 20.17 -13.06
N ALA A 204 0.34 19.69 -14.26
CA ALA A 204 -0.60 19.71 -15.38
C ALA A 204 -1.80 18.77 -15.13
N LEU A 205 -1.58 17.62 -14.48
CA LEU A 205 -2.63 16.72 -14.03
C LEU A 205 -3.49 17.36 -12.93
N TRP A 206 -2.87 17.88 -11.88
CA TRP A 206 -3.58 18.43 -10.70
C TRP A 206 -4.40 19.69 -11.00
N ASN A 207 -4.11 20.39 -12.10
CA ASN A 207 -4.89 21.55 -12.55
C ASN A 207 -6.19 21.16 -13.29
N ARG A 208 -6.39 19.87 -13.57
CA ARG A 208 -7.58 19.37 -14.28
C ARG A 208 -8.72 19.07 -13.31
N LEU A 209 -9.91 18.94 -13.89
CA LEU A 209 -11.04 18.32 -13.19
C LEU A 209 -10.84 16.81 -13.15
N TYR A 210 -11.30 16.19 -12.07
CA TYR A 210 -11.29 14.74 -11.95
C TYR A 210 -12.26 14.13 -12.97
N ASN A 211 -11.77 13.13 -13.72
CA ASN A 211 -12.52 12.42 -14.73
C ASN A 211 -12.22 10.94 -14.59
N ASN A 212 -13.24 10.14 -14.33
CA ASN A 212 -13.13 8.70 -14.16
C ASN A 212 -14.20 8.01 -15.00
N ASN A 213 -13.82 6.90 -15.66
CA ASN A 213 -14.72 6.09 -16.49
C ASN A 213 -15.57 6.89 -17.52
N GLY A 214 -14.98 7.94 -18.10
CA GLY A 214 -15.66 8.80 -19.08
C GLY A 214 -16.60 9.86 -18.50
N VAL A 215 -16.78 9.90 -17.18
CA VAL A 215 -17.57 10.92 -16.49
C VAL A 215 -16.67 12.07 -16.05
N ARG A 216 -16.77 13.20 -16.77
CA ARG A 216 -16.13 14.45 -16.36
C ARG A 216 -16.91 15.10 -15.22
N THR A 217 -16.35 15.09 -14.02
CA THR A 217 -16.94 15.72 -12.84
C THR A 217 -16.58 17.22 -12.78
N GLY A 218 -17.19 17.94 -11.83
CA GLY A 218 -16.76 19.27 -11.40
C GLY A 218 -15.74 19.26 -10.25
N ILE A 219 -15.26 18.09 -9.82
CA ILE A 219 -14.30 17.94 -8.73
C ILE A 219 -12.93 18.44 -9.18
N ARG A 220 -12.34 19.36 -8.41
CA ARG A 220 -10.97 19.84 -8.63
C ARG A 220 -9.98 18.80 -8.10
N ARG A 221 -8.93 18.50 -8.88
CA ARG A 221 -7.84 17.66 -8.40
C ARG A 221 -6.99 18.33 -7.33
N THR A 222 -6.82 19.65 -7.33
CA THR A 222 -6.44 20.37 -6.10
C THR A 222 -7.68 20.50 -5.21
N CYS A 223 -7.83 19.57 -4.27
CA CYS A 223 -9.00 19.42 -3.42
C CYS A 223 -9.00 20.39 -2.23
N ARG A 224 -7.81 20.80 -1.77
CA ARG A 224 -7.61 21.84 -0.75
C ARG A 224 -6.47 22.75 -1.17
N GLY A 225 -6.64 24.06 -0.99
CA GLY A 225 -5.76 25.08 -1.54
C GLY A 225 -6.00 25.35 -3.03
N THR A 226 -5.04 26.01 -3.66
CA THR A 226 -5.07 26.46 -5.04
C THR A 226 -3.92 25.85 -5.86
N PRO A 227 -3.99 25.85 -7.20
CA PRO A 227 -2.88 25.40 -8.05
C PRO A 227 -1.56 26.16 -7.83
N ALA A 228 -1.60 27.39 -7.32
CA ALA A 228 -0.41 28.14 -6.95
C ALA A 228 0.16 27.64 -5.62
N GLU A 229 -0.70 27.41 -4.62
CA GLU A 229 -0.30 26.84 -3.33
C GLU A 229 0.23 25.41 -3.46
N SER A 230 -0.29 24.58 -4.36
CA SER A 230 0.27 23.24 -4.60
C SER A 230 1.70 23.27 -5.17
N ARG A 231 1.98 24.23 -6.07
CA ARG A 231 3.36 24.48 -6.54
C ARG A 231 4.27 24.94 -5.42
N HIS A 232 3.78 25.86 -4.58
CA HIS A 232 4.53 26.34 -3.42
C HIS A 232 4.81 25.22 -2.43
N ALA A 233 3.80 24.43 -2.06
CA ALA A 233 3.90 23.33 -1.11
C ALA A 233 4.92 22.27 -1.54
N VAL A 234 4.92 21.90 -2.83
CA VAL A 234 5.95 20.99 -3.40
C VAL A 234 7.34 21.59 -3.27
N SER A 235 7.52 22.87 -3.63
CA SER A 235 8.83 23.52 -3.52
C SER A 235 9.30 23.63 -2.06
N PHE A 236 8.37 23.94 -1.15
CA PHE A 236 8.63 24.08 0.27
C PHE A 236 9.06 22.75 0.89
N CYS A 237 8.26 21.69 0.72
CA CYS A 237 8.55 20.37 1.26
C CYS A 237 9.79 19.73 0.63
N ARG A 238 10.06 19.98 -0.66
CA ARG A 238 11.30 19.50 -1.30
C ARG A 238 12.54 20.24 -0.80
N GLY A 239 12.40 21.52 -0.46
CA GLY A 239 13.49 22.37 0.01
C GLY A 239 13.80 22.23 1.50
N ALA A 240 12.86 21.71 2.30
CA ALA A 240 13.04 21.52 3.73
C ALA A 240 13.65 20.14 4.04
N PRO A 241 14.90 20.07 4.54
CA PRO A 241 15.58 18.79 4.79
C PRO A 241 14.94 17.97 5.91
N HIS A 242 14.15 18.61 6.78
CA HIS A 242 13.41 17.98 7.88
C HIS A 242 11.95 17.67 7.53
N THR A 243 11.57 17.71 6.24
CA THR A 243 10.24 17.26 5.82
C THR A 243 10.01 15.81 6.19
N PHE A 244 9.00 15.61 7.04
CA PHE A 244 8.52 14.29 7.40
C PHE A 244 7.78 13.67 6.21
N LYS A 245 8.16 12.45 5.84
CA LYS A 245 7.52 11.70 4.75
C LYS A 245 6.64 10.64 5.37
N ARG A 246 5.38 10.58 4.95
CA ARG A 246 4.41 9.59 5.40
C ARG A 246 3.77 8.88 4.22
N VAL A 247 3.54 7.58 4.35
CA VAL A 247 2.75 6.80 3.41
C VAL A 247 1.65 6.10 4.18
N ALA A 248 0.41 6.45 3.88
CA ALA A 248 -0.76 5.96 4.59
C ALA A 248 -1.60 5.08 3.67
N ILE A 249 -1.75 3.82 4.03
CA ILE A 249 -2.83 2.99 3.48
C ILE A 249 -4.10 3.34 4.25
N VAL A 250 -5.10 3.86 3.57
CA VAL A 250 -6.39 4.23 4.16
C VAL A 250 -7.42 3.20 3.76
N THR A 251 -8.02 2.49 4.72
CA THR A 251 -8.89 1.37 4.36
C THR A 251 -10.02 1.10 5.33
N SER A 252 -11.20 0.81 4.79
CA SER A 252 -12.32 0.28 5.58
C SER A 252 -12.22 -1.24 5.80
N SER A 253 -11.29 -1.94 5.17
CA SER A 253 -11.25 -3.40 5.20
C SER A 253 -10.57 -3.97 6.45
N LEU A 254 -10.07 -3.12 7.34
CA LEU A 254 -9.38 -3.51 8.58
C LEU A 254 -10.01 -2.78 9.78
N SER A 255 -10.09 -3.47 10.91
CA SER A 255 -10.39 -2.89 12.23
C SER A 255 -9.19 -3.07 13.13
N LYS A 256 -8.77 -1.99 13.81
CA LYS A 256 -7.65 -2.05 14.74
C LYS A 256 -8.01 -2.90 15.96
N ALA A 257 -9.23 -2.79 16.47
CA ALA A 257 -9.74 -3.63 17.56
C ALA A 257 -9.70 -5.12 17.21
N ALA A 258 -10.03 -5.50 15.96
CA ALA A 258 -9.92 -6.89 15.52
C ALA A 258 -8.48 -7.41 15.49
N VAL A 259 -7.53 -6.56 15.08
CA VAL A 259 -6.09 -6.87 15.11
C VAL A 259 -5.59 -6.99 16.55
N GLU A 260 -5.95 -6.04 17.41
CA GLU A 260 -5.60 -6.05 18.83
C GLU A 260 -6.15 -7.29 19.54
N GLN A 261 -7.40 -7.65 19.28
CA GLN A 261 -7.99 -8.87 19.83
C GLN A 261 -7.24 -10.12 19.38
N THR A 262 -6.83 -10.16 18.10
CA THR A 262 -6.02 -11.28 17.59
C THR A 262 -4.67 -11.39 18.32
N PHE A 263 -4.01 -10.26 18.59
CA PHE A 263 -2.77 -10.27 19.38
C PHE A 263 -3.00 -10.73 20.82
N LYS A 264 -4.09 -10.30 21.48
CA LYS A 264 -4.47 -10.77 22.82
C LYS A 264 -4.72 -12.27 22.85
N ASP A 265 -5.39 -12.80 21.83
CA ASP A 265 -5.65 -14.24 21.72
C ASP A 265 -4.33 -15.02 21.57
N ILE A 266 -3.38 -14.51 20.77
CA ILE A 266 -2.05 -15.11 20.61
C ILE A 266 -1.27 -15.08 21.92
N GLU A 267 -1.27 -13.95 22.64
CA GLU A 267 -0.63 -13.81 23.95
C GLU A 267 -1.22 -14.77 24.99
N ALA A 268 -2.53 -15.04 24.91
CA ALA A 268 -3.22 -16.04 25.72
C ALA A 268 -2.91 -17.51 25.32
N GLY A 269 -2.10 -17.73 24.28
CA GLY A 269 -1.67 -19.05 23.81
C GLY A 269 -2.52 -19.65 22.70
N HIS A 270 -3.47 -18.90 22.12
CA HIS A 270 -4.19 -19.35 20.93
C HIS A 270 -3.32 -19.26 19.67
N THR A 271 -3.57 -20.14 18.72
CA THR A 271 -2.84 -20.13 17.45
C THR A 271 -3.41 -19.06 16.52
N ALA A 272 -2.54 -18.19 16.01
CA ALA A 272 -2.89 -17.21 14.99
C ALA A 272 -3.41 -17.92 13.72
N SER A 273 -4.45 -17.36 13.10
CA SER A 273 -4.89 -17.89 11.80
C SER A 273 -3.80 -17.66 10.73
N PRO A 274 -3.60 -18.58 9.77
CA PRO A 274 -2.66 -18.37 8.67
C PRO A 274 -2.92 -17.09 7.89
N TYR A 275 -4.19 -16.68 7.75
CA TYR A 275 -4.58 -15.43 7.10
C TYR A 275 -4.06 -14.19 7.83
N PHE A 276 -4.14 -14.19 9.16
CA PHE A 276 -3.61 -13.10 9.98
C PHE A 276 -2.08 -13.05 9.93
N VAL A 277 -1.41 -14.21 9.97
CA VAL A 277 0.05 -14.27 9.84
C VAL A 277 0.51 -13.70 8.49
N GLN A 278 -0.22 -13.99 7.40
CA GLN A 278 0.03 -13.36 6.10
C GLN A 278 -0.14 -11.84 6.15
N LEU A 279 -1.22 -11.35 6.77
CA LEU A 279 -1.48 -9.92 6.88
C LEU A 279 -0.38 -9.22 7.69
N TYR A 280 0.01 -9.80 8.82
CA TYR A 280 1.06 -9.32 9.68
C TYR A 280 2.37 -9.11 8.90
N TRP A 281 2.86 -10.17 8.24
CA TRP A 281 4.11 -10.09 7.50
C TRP A 281 4.04 -9.16 6.29
N LEU A 282 2.90 -9.10 5.60
CA LEU A 282 2.68 -8.15 4.52
C LEU A 282 2.81 -6.71 5.00
N LEU A 283 2.12 -6.34 6.09
CA LEU A 283 2.17 -4.98 6.63
C LEU A 283 3.52 -4.65 7.26
N SER A 284 4.15 -5.60 7.97
CA SER A 284 5.50 -5.43 8.49
C SER A 284 6.52 -5.16 7.38
N SER A 285 6.41 -5.86 6.24
CA SER A 285 7.26 -5.59 5.07
C SER A 285 7.04 -4.19 4.49
N PHE A 286 5.78 -3.72 4.46
CA PHE A 286 5.45 -2.36 4.04
C PHE A 286 6.05 -1.30 4.98
N PHE A 287 5.92 -1.47 6.29
CA PHE A 287 6.48 -0.54 7.27
C PHE A 287 8.02 -0.49 7.18
N ALA A 288 8.66 -1.65 6.99
CA ALA A 288 10.10 -1.75 6.80
C ALA A 288 10.54 -1.01 5.52
N ALA A 289 9.89 -1.27 4.39
CA ALA A 289 10.19 -0.61 3.11
C ALA A 289 10.06 0.92 3.21
N CYS A 290 9.05 1.42 3.92
CA CYS A 290 8.92 2.86 4.18
C CYS A 290 10.09 3.39 5.03
N THR A 291 10.46 2.66 6.08
CA THR A 291 11.55 3.04 6.98
C THR A 291 12.88 3.12 6.25
N GLU A 292 13.16 2.20 5.32
CA GLU A 292 14.38 2.17 4.51
C GLU A 292 14.58 3.44 3.67
N VAL A 293 13.50 4.06 3.20
CA VAL A 293 13.56 5.32 2.43
C VAL A 293 13.40 6.57 3.32
N GLY A 294 13.45 6.40 4.64
CA GLY A 294 13.28 7.48 5.63
C GLY A 294 11.85 8.04 5.68
N ALA A 295 10.85 7.19 5.41
CA ALA A 295 9.44 7.52 5.53
C ALA A 295 8.76 6.72 6.64
N PHE A 296 7.65 7.24 7.15
CA PHE A 296 6.78 6.54 8.08
C PHE A 296 5.61 5.90 7.33
N GLY A 297 5.59 4.58 7.25
CA GLY A 297 4.46 3.82 6.72
C GLY A 297 3.41 3.60 7.80
N CYS A 298 2.14 3.81 7.51
CA CYS A 298 1.06 3.50 8.44
C CYS A 298 -0.20 3.01 7.73
N VAL A 299 -1.11 2.41 8.51
CA VAL A 299 -2.46 2.08 8.06
C VAL A 299 -3.45 2.93 8.87
N ILE A 300 -4.39 3.56 8.18
CA ILE A 300 -5.52 4.27 8.78
C ILE A 300 -6.74 3.41 8.51
N CYS A 301 -7.33 2.86 9.57
CA CYS A 301 -8.36 1.83 9.48
C CYS A 301 -9.53 2.12 10.42
N GLN A 302 -10.55 1.25 10.39
CA GLN A 302 -11.64 1.34 11.36
C GLN A 302 -11.09 1.15 12.78
N GLU A 303 -11.84 1.68 13.75
CA GLU A 303 -11.68 1.39 15.17
C GLU A 303 -11.71 -0.14 15.42
#